data_AF-A0A5A9G712-F1
#
_entry.id   AF-A0A5A9G712-F1
#
_cell.length_a   1.000
_cell.length_b   1.000
_cell.length_c   1.000
_cell.angle_alpha   90.00
_cell.angle_beta   90.00
_cell.angle_gamma   90.00
#
_symmetry.space_group_name_H-M   'P 1'
#
loop_
_entity.id
_entity.type
_entity.pdbx_description
1 polymer ?
#
loop_
_entity_poly.entity_id
_entity_poly.type
_entity_poly.pdbx_seq_one_letter_code
_entity_poly.pdbx_strand_id
1 'polypeptide(L)'
;MSRPGATTADAAGAIRQGIRSIALSPQSVTRSCGEFQRNHDSAKSCLPFHCRAIVRPICKLKARTQGTPLMVSNTAAARADAPATGIVFLAHNSLDRSFVTGIKDALRARGVPVWQDIDNIRHEDSVEDQIEEVLRVHCRVFVDCFGPNDVGKMQKDERSLARRLVRRGNAKMVLVQLPGGTIESLSFSGGLSPIVFKSEPDEEEPIAQIVAVAERVLGVKLPPLPESGRQAAVHSAPAAEPVANLLEIRSAGPSGVVWSGLPSAQNAAELWEPFASPRCLRLGFSTSDEPGLTRVILRLVSHMRADAMVVETPAECGWRVALTECLEQWMPAQCGERPRFSESLSLDEVKANPAPAGSAPTSGARLADQIEISLDHWCLDRLDGEVEAYLRGQRIAPEIAVEPSLAADLLSLWESWRQTLRREQRILHRFLEMLVSVEDGETHEWSRFGLGRHSVWNCMVPATIMMLAVAECGNKAIHPQGDAPLHPHGKSPGNLAGKTLYGHGTGISRKGGRSIEDWLCGERGFPWRSRIVLLSGVTLSPPRLQHRMRPFTALPSNDGLQSETFPKPAIVTLEKGFRSALQHGRDRVETYLGLLFRDLHNQQTPLLIKSRREALGHE
;
A
#
# COMPACT_ATOMS: atom_id res chain seq x y z
N MET A 1 56.89 -44.36 -2.31
CA MET A 1 56.12 -45.29 -3.17
C MET A 1 54.85 -45.69 -2.42
N SER A 2 53.76 -45.93 -3.14
CA SER A 2 52.50 -46.56 -2.67
C SER A 2 51.68 -45.87 -1.55
N ARG A 3 50.58 -45.23 -1.99
CA ARG A 3 49.25 -45.17 -1.32
C ARG A 3 48.63 -46.60 -1.25
N PRO A 4 47.36 -46.86 -0.81
CA PRO A 4 46.32 -46.04 -0.15
C PRO A 4 45.88 -46.69 1.20
N GLY A 5 44.76 -46.40 1.89
CA GLY A 5 43.63 -45.47 1.70
C GLY A 5 42.64 -45.60 2.86
N ALA A 6 41.62 -44.74 2.91
CA ALA A 6 40.61 -44.73 3.97
C ALA A 6 39.19 -44.90 3.40
N THR A 7 38.37 -45.74 4.06
CA THR A 7 36.93 -45.89 3.81
C THR A 7 36.22 -46.45 5.04
N THR A 8 35.05 -45.88 5.37
CA THR A 8 33.89 -46.51 6.09
C THR A 8 34.10 -47.07 7.51
N ALA A 9 33.10 -47.19 8.38
CA ALA A 9 31.80 -46.53 8.60
C ALA A 9 31.26 -47.01 9.97
N ASP A 10 30.28 -46.30 10.54
CA ASP A 10 29.33 -46.71 11.58
C ASP A 10 29.81 -47.43 12.87
N ALA A 11 29.57 -46.77 14.01
CA ALA A 11 29.22 -47.45 15.27
C ALA A 11 28.39 -46.54 16.18
N ALA A 12 27.13 -46.92 16.42
CA ALA A 12 26.30 -46.34 17.48
C ALA A 12 26.48 -47.13 18.78
N GLY A 13 26.41 -46.48 19.96
CA GLY A 13 26.18 -47.23 21.21
C GLY A 13 26.70 -46.65 22.53
N ALA A 14 25.81 -45.95 23.25
CA ALA A 14 25.61 -45.99 24.72
C ALA A 14 26.69 -45.49 25.73
N ILE A 15 26.17 -45.11 26.92
CA ILE A 15 26.74 -44.89 28.29
C ILE A 15 26.23 -43.53 28.82
N ARG A 16 25.23 -43.49 29.73
CA ARG A 16 25.32 -43.48 31.23
C ARG A 16 26.15 -42.29 31.77
N GLN A 17 25.86 -41.61 32.89
CA GLN A 17 24.91 -41.79 34.00
C GLN A 17 24.84 -40.48 34.83
N GLY A 18 23.86 -40.27 35.71
CA GLY A 18 24.00 -39.25 36.78
C GLY A 18 22.74 -38.67 37.42
N ILE A 19 22.02 -39.44 38.26
CA ILE A 19 20.99 -38.90 39.17
C ILE A 19 21.21 -39.44 40.60
N ARG A 20 21.14 -38.54 41.59
CA ARG A 20 20.92 -38.79 43.02
C ARG A 20 19.89 -37.72 43.47
N SER A 21 18.63 -38.06 43.79
CA SER A 21 18.12 -38.72 45.01
C SER A 21 18.08 -37.80 46.24
N ILE A 22 16.87 -37.45 46.70
CA ILE A 22 16.42 -37.37 48.12
C ILE A 22 14.96 -37.86 48.13
N ALA A 23 14.54 -38.55 49.20
CA ALA A 23 13.25 -39.22 49.34
C ALA A 23 12.42 -38.66 50.51
N LEU A 24 11.15 -39.07 50.65
CA LEU A 24 10.52 -39.50 51.93
C LEU A 24 9.16 -40.22 51.70
N SER A 25 8.63 -40.84 52.76
CA SER A 25 7.73 -42.02 52.76
C SER A 25 6.23 -41.74 53.07
N PRO A 26 5.26 -42.63 52.72
CA PRO A 26 3.82 -42.42 52.94
C PRO A 26 3.17 -43.28 54.06
N GLN A 27 2.02 -42.83 54.61
CA GLN A 27 0.89 -43.56 55.27
C GLN A 27 -0.09 -42.54 55.96
N SER A 28 -1.37 -42.77 56.29
CA SER A 28 -2.45 -43.63 55.71
C SER A 28 -3.81 -43.46 56.45
N VAL A 29 -4.96 -43.35 55.73
CA VAL A 29 -6.37 -43.63 56.18
C VAL A 29 -6.96 -42.59 57.21
N THR A 30 -8.21 -42.04 57.16
CA THR A 30 -9.57 -42.61 56.97
C THR A 30 -10.67 -41.56 56.60
N ARG A 31 -11.73 -42.00 55.90
CA ARG A 31 -13.16 -41.52 55.78
C ARG A 31 -13.63 -40.15 56.34
N SER A 32 -14.44 -39.39 55.56
CA SER A 32 -15.92 -39.22 55.73
C SER A 32 -16.58 -38.34 54.65
N CYS A 33 -17.92 -38.40 54.54
CA CYS A 33 -18.79 -37.87 53.47
C CYS A 33 -18.96 -36.34 53.39
N GLY A 34 -19.38 -35.85 52.21
CA GLY A 34 -19.94 -34.51 51.98
C GLY A 34 -20.31 -34.30 50.49
N GLU A 35 -21.55 -33.90 50.19
CA GLU A 35 -22.14 -33.93 48.84
C GLU A 35 -21.94 -32.64 48.01
N PHE A 36 -22.10 -32.77 46.69
CA PHE A 36 -22.57 -31.76 45.73
C PHE A 36 -21.95 -30.33 45.77
N GLN A 37 -20.96 -30.07 44.91
CA GLN A 37 -20.62 -28.71 44.46
C GLN A 37 -20.61 -28.61 42.93
N ARG A 38 -21.06 -27.47 42.42
CA ARG A 38 -21.31 -27.18 40.99
C ARG A 38 -20.02 -26.78 40.28
N ASN A 39 -19.81 -27.25 39.05
CA ASN A 39 -18.75 -26.76 38.17
C ASN A 39 -19.28 -25.67 37.23
N HIS A 40 -18.94 -24.41 37.52
CA HIS A 40 -18.65 -23.36 36.53
C HIS A 40 -18.16 -22.12 37.30
N ASP A 41 -16.85 -21.86 37.27
CA ASP A 41 -16.23 -20.51 37.15
C ASP A 41 -14.73 -20.55 37.45
N SER A 42 -13.91 -20.08 36.50
CA SER A 42 -12.52 -19.68 36.74
C SER A 42 -12.12 -18.52 35.81
N ALA A 43 -12.68 -17.33 36.06
CA ALA A 43 -12.38 -16.11 35.30
C ALA A 43 -12.39 -14.83 36.17
N LYS A 44 -11.49 -14.76 37.15
CA LYS A 44 -11.03 -13.55 37.90
C LYS A 44 -9.55 -13.80 38.26
N SER A 45 -8.63 -12.85 38.39
CA SER A 45 -8.62 -11.37 38.51
C SER A 45 -7.28 -10.83 37.93
N CYS A 46 -7.01 -9.56 37.65
CA CYS A 46 -6.97 -8.35 38.51
C CYS A 46 -6.87 -7.12 37.59
N LEU A 47 -7.71 -6.08 37.66
CA LEU A 47 -7.77 -4.91 38.57
C LEU A 47 -7.60 -3.60 37.74
N PRO A 48 -8.13 -2.45 38.18
CA PRO A 48 -8.40 -1.31 37.29
C PRO A 48 -7.38 -0.16 37.40
N PHE A 49 -7.31 0.67 36.36
CA PHE A 49 -6.70 2.01 36.44
C PHE A 49 -7.73 3.12 36.19
N HIS A 50 -7.69 4.16 37.04
CA HIS A 50 -8.56 5.34 36.95
C HIS A 50 -8.16 6.27 35.80
N CYS A 51 -9.09 6.56 34.90
CA CYS A 51 -8.99 7.71 34.00
C CYS A 51 -9.27 9.02 34.76
N ARG A 52 -8.24 9.83 35.04
CA ARG A 52 -8.43 11.23 35.41
C ARG A 52 -8.69 12.06 34.16
N ALA A 53 -9.88 12.64 34.06
CA ALA A 53 -10.21 13.60 33.01
C ALA A 53 -9.39 14.89 33.17
N ILE A 54 -8.63 15.27 32.14
CA ILE A 54 -7.95 16.56 32.07
C ILE A 54 -8.79 17.50 31.20
N VAL A 55 -9.49 18.43 31.86
CA VAL A 55 -10.18 19.53 31.18
C VAL A 55 -9.14 20.50 30.64
N ARG A 56 -9.10 20.71 29.32
CA ARG A 56 -8.26 21.74 28.68
C ARG A 56 -9.02 23.08 28.64
N PRO A 57 -8.42 24.20 29.07
CA PRO A 57 -9.05 25.51 28.94
C PRO A 57 -9.02 26.01 27.48
N ILE A 58 -10.14 26.56 27.02
CA ILE A 58 -10.27 27.19 25.69
C ILE A 58 -9.78 28.64 25.78
N CYS A 59 -8.52 28.89 25.44
CA CYS A 59 -8.00 30.26 25.30
C CYS A 59 -8.36 30.83 23.92
N LYS A 60 -9.41 31.67 23.87
CA LYS A 60 -9.73 32.50 22.70
C LYS A 60 -8.77 33.68 22.59
N LEU A 61 -7.74 33.57 21.75
CA LEU A 61 -6.86 34.70 21.39
C LEU A 61 -7.29 35.29 20.03
N LYS A 62 -7.94 36.46 20.07
CA LYS A 62 -8.21 37.27 18.87
C LYS A 62 -6.93 38.00 18.46
N ALA A 63 -6.15 37.43 17.55
CA ALA A 63 -5.11 38.18 16.84
C ALA A 63 -5.74 38.93 15.65
N ARG A 64 -5.63 40.26 15.65
CA ARG A 64 -6.15 41.16 14.60
C ARG A 64 -4.99 41.60 13.72
N THR A 65 -4.57 40.76 12.78
CA THR A 65 -3.54 41.11 11.80
C THR A 65 -4.11 42.02 10.72
N GLN A 66 -3.49 43.19 10.54
CA GLN A 66 -3.80 44.10 9.45
C GLN A 66 -3.24 43.54 8.14
N GLY A 67 -4.00 43.64 7.05
CA GLY A 67 -3.65 43.05 5.77
C GLY A 67 -2.48 43.75 5.08
N THR A 68 -1.53 42.96 4.60
CA THR A 68 -0.54 43.37 3.58
C THR A 68 -1.04 42.86 2.22
N PRO A 69 -0.91 43.60 1.10
CA PRO A 69 -1.46 43.16 -0.17
C PRO A 69 -0.74 41.92 -0.69
N LEU A 70 -1.51 40.87 -1.03
CA LEU A 70 -1.01 39.73 -1.80
C LEU A 70 -0.63 40.21 -3.21
N MET A 71 0.67 40.24 -3.52
CA MET A 71 1.11 40.29 -4.91
C MET A 71 0.74 38.98 -5.60
N VAL A 72 -0.21 39.04 -6.52
CA VAL A 72 -0.53 37.95 -7.44
C VAL A 72 0.65 37.80 -8.41
N SER A 73 1.43 36.74 -8.25
CA SER A 73 2.48 36.41 -9.21
C SER A 73 1.86 35.72 -10.43
N ASN A 74 2.00 36.35 -11.61
CA ASN A 74 1.53 35.79 -12.87
C ASN A 74 2.49 34.71 -13.38
N THR A 75 2.27 33.45 -13.00
CA THR A 75 2.84 32.27 -13.67
C THR A 75 1.84 31.70 -14.69
N ALA A 76 1.63 32.45 -15.78
CA ALA A 76 0.82 32.02 -16.91
C ALA A 76 1.69 31.30 -17.96
N ALA A 77 2.05 30.04 -17.71
CA ALA A 77 2.67 29.16 -18.70
C ALA A 77 2.23 27.69 -18.45
N ALA A 78 1.94 26.96 -19.54
CA ALA A 78 1.60 25.54 -19.55
C ALA A 78 0.33 25.08 -18.77
N ARG A 79 -0.83 25.69 -19.05
CA ARG A 79 -2.13 25.01 -18.85
C ARG A 79 -2.45 24.10 -20.04
N ALA A 80 -1.91 22.88 -20.02
CA ALA A 80 -2.44 21.80 -20.85
C ALA A 80 -3.79 21.31 -20.27
N ASP A 81 -4.74 21.01 -21.15
CA ASP A 81 -6.04 20.41 -20.86
C ASP A 81 -6.89 21.10 -19.77
N ALA A 82 -7.18 22.39 -19.96
CA ALA A 82 -8.38 22.96 -19.35
C ALA A 82 -9.61 22.22 -19.91
N PRO A 83 -10.48 21.63 -19.06
CA PRO A 83 -11.59 20.82 -19.56
C PRO A 83 -12.53 21.68 -20.40
N ALA A 84 -12.94 21.14 -21.55
CA ALA A 84 -13.84 21.80 -22.49
C ALA A 84 -15.04 22.41 -21.75
N THR A 85 -15.36 23.67 -22.07
CA THR A 85 -16.40 24.41 -21.35
C THR A 85 -17.77 23.76 -21.59
N GLY A 86 -18.26 23.03 -20.59
CA GLY A 86 -19.53 22.32 -20.68
C GLY A 86 -19.40 20.83 -20.37
N ILE A 87 -19.29 20.50 -19.08
CA ILE A 87 -19.29 19.12 -18.59
C ILE A 87 -20.63 18.72 -17.96
N VAL A 88 -20.83 17.41 -17.88
CA VAL A 88 -21.88 16.76 -17.08
C VAL A 88 -21.25 16.27 -15.76
N PHE A 89 -21.74 16.78 -14.62
CA PHE A 89 -21.28 16.39 -13.28
C PHE A 89 -22.21 15.32 -12.70
N LEU A 90 -21.68 14.21 -12.19
CA LEU A 90 -22.46 13.15 -11.54
C LEU A 90 -22.33 13.17 -10.01
N ALA A 91 -23.31 13.76 -9.33
CA ALA A 91 -23.38 13.79 -7.87
C ALA A 91 -24.09 12.54 -7.32
N HIS A 92 -23.50 11.87 -6.34
CA HIS A 92 -23.99 10.57 -5.85
C HIS A 92 -23.53 10.27 -4.42
N ASN A 93 -24.16 9.27 -3.79
CA ASN A 93 -23.65 8.67 -2.55
C ASN A 93 -22.48 7.73 -2.89
N SER A 94 -21.41 7.74 -2.10
CA SER A 94 -20.24 6.89 -2.33
C SER A 94 -20.55 5.38 -2.28
N LEU A 95 -21.63 4.97 -1.61
CA LEU A 95 -22.12 3.60 -1.61
C LEU A 95 -22.78 3.18 -2.95
N ASP A 96 -23.31 4.15 -3.71
CA ASP A 96 -23.92 3.93 -5.03
C ASP A 96 -22.89 4.01 -6.18
N ARG A 97 -21.61 4.25 -5.87
CA ARG A 97 -20.55 4.57 -6.85
C ARG A 97 -20.45 3.57 -7.99
N SER A 98 -20.50 2.26 -7.73
CA SER A 98 -20.34 1.25 -8.78
C SER A 98 -21.39 1.38 -9.90
N PHE A 99 -22.63 1.71 -9.53
CA PHE A 99 -23.71 1.92 -10.51
C PHE A 99 -23.51 3.24 -11.27
N VAL A 100 -23.15 4.31 -10.57
CA VAL A 100 -22.91 5.64 -11.17
C VAL A 100 -21.67 5.65 -12.07
N THR A 101 -20.67 4.81 -11.80
CA THR A 101 -19.54 4.57 -12.70
C THR A 101 -19.99 3.91 -14.01
N GLY A 102 -20.92 2.95 -13.98
CA GLY A 102 -21.52 2.40 -15.20
C GLY A 102 -22.27 3.47 -16.03
N ILE A 103 -23.04 4.36 -15.37
CA ILE A 103 -23.70 5.50 -16.02
C ILE A 103 -22.66 6.43 -16.66
N LYS A 104 -21.58 6.76 -15.96
CA LYS A 104 -20.46 7.58 -16.48
C LYS A 104 -19.89 6.97 -17.75
N ASP A 105 -19.62 5.67 -17.75
CA ASP A 105 -18.95 4.99 -18.86
C ASP A 105 -19.89 4.87 -20.07
N ALA A 106 -21.18 4.58 -19.85
CA ALA A 106 -22.22 4.62 -20.89
C ALA A 106 -22.40 6.03 -21.50
N LEU A 107 -22.34 7.09 -20.70
CA LEU A 107 -22.36 8.47 -21.18
C LEU A 107 -21.08 8.85 -21.94
N ARG A 108 -19.90 8.44 -21.46
CA ARG A 108 -18.61 8.65 -22.17
C ARG A 108 -18.57 7.92 -23.51
N ALA A 109 -19.16 6.72 -23.60
CA ALA A 109 -19.32 5.99 -24.87
C ALA A 109 -20.23 6.73 -25.89
N ARG A 110 -21.09 7.65 -25.42
CA ARG A 110 -21.88 8.59 -26.26
C ARG A 110 -21.15 9.90 -26.54
N GLY A 111 -19.87 10.03 -26.18
CA GLY A 111 -19.09 11.25 -26.32
C GLY A 111 -19.45 12.36 -25.32
N VAL A 112 -20.24 12.07 -24.28
CA VAL A 112 -20.59 13.07 -23.26
C VAL A 112 -19.36 13.37 -22.40
N PRO A 113 -18.96 14.64 -22.20
CA PRO A 113 -17.88 15.02 -21.30
C PRO A 113 -18.34 14.89 -19.84
N VAL A 114 -18.13 13.72 -19.24
CA VAL A 114 -18.53 13.42 -17.85
C VAL A 114 -17.38 13.60 -16.86
N TRP A 115 -17.68 14.33 -15.78
CA TRP A 115 -16.82 14.54 -14.61
C TRP A 115 -17.39 13.82 -13.39
N GLN A 116 -16.54 13.11 -12.66
CA GLN A 116 -16.84 12.43 -11.39
C GLN A 116 -15.70 12.70 -10.40
N ASP A 117 -16.04 12.94 -9.14
CA ASP A 117 -15.11 13.27 -8.05
C ASP A 117 -13.85 12.39 -8.03
N ILE A 118 -14.03 11.08 -8.06
CA ILE A 118 -12.95 10.10 -7.95
C ILE A 118 -11.99 10.06 -9.16
N ASP A 119 -12.46 10.42 -10.35
CA ASP A 119 -11.65 10.40 -11.59
C ASP A 119 -10.78 11.65 -11.73
N ASN A 120 -11.23 12.76 -11.15
CA ASN A 120 -10.82 14.08 -11.59
C ASN A 120 -10.28 14.99 -10.48
N ILE A 121 -10.46 14.63 -9.21
CA ILE A 121 -9.87 15.37 -8.10
C ILE A 121 -8.37 15.11 -8.01
N ARG A 122 -7.57 16.17 -8.08
CA ARG A 122 -6.12 16.10 -7.82
C ARG A 122 -5.89 16.02 -6.33
N HIS A 123 -4.98 15.13 -5.89
CA HIS A 123 -4.66 14.93 -4.48
C HIS A 123 -4.03 16.14 -3.74
N GLU A 124 -3.80 17.27 -4.43
CA GLU A 124 -3.00 18.40 -3.94
C GLU A 124 -3.83 19.56 -3.38
N ASP A 125 -5.09 19.73 -3.79
CA ASP A 125 -5.98 20.80 -3.30
C ASP A 125 -7.12 20.26 -2.42
N SER A 126 -7.90 21.16 -1.82
CA SER A 126 -9.16 20.77 -1.17
C SER A 126 -10.12 20.17 -2.20
N VAL A 127 -10.64 18.98 -1.85
CA VAL A 127 -11.74 18.28 -2.52
C VAL A 127 -12.91 19.23 -2.77
N GLU A 128 -13.27 19.99 -1.73
CA GLU A 128 -14.35 20.97 -1.75
C GLU A 128 -14.08 22.14 -2.69
N ASP A 129 -12.85 22.69 -2.70
CA ASP A 129 -12.48 23.81 -3.59
C ASP A 129 -12.48 23.39 -5.07
N GLN A 130 -11.95 22.21 -5.40
CA GLN A 130 -11.98 21.69 -6.79
C GLN A 130 -13.41 21.37 -7.25
N ILE A 131 -14.22 20.72 -6.41
CA ILE A 131 -15.65 20.49 -6.69
C ILE A 131 -16.36 21.84 -6.90
N GLU A 132 -16.08 22.85 -6.09
CA GLU A 132 -16.67 24.17 -6.24
C GLU A 132 -16.21 24.90 -7.53
N GLU A 133 -14.92 24.85 -7.89
CA GLU A 133 -14.41 25.40 -9.15
C GLU A 133 -15.08 24.73 -10.36
N VAL A 134 -15.06 23.39 -10.40
CA VAL A 134 -15.64 22.58 -11.47
C VAL A 134 -17.13 22.86 -11.64
N LEU A 135 -17.89 22.90 -10.53
CA LEU A 135 -19.31 23.23 -10.55
C LEU A 135 -19.57 24.68 -11.01
N ARG A 136 -18.77 25.66 -10.56
CA ARG A 136 -18.97 27.07 -10.93
C ARG A 136 -18.58 27.40 -12.37
N VAL A 137 -17.48 26.84 -12.86
CA VAL A 137 -16.84 27.24 -14.12
C VAL A 137 -17.28 26.32 -15.27
N HIS A 138 -17.14 25.00 -15.10
CA HIS A 138 -17.21 24.03 -16.19
C HIS A 138 -18.56 23.32 -16.28
N CYS A 139 -19.21 23.03 -15.16
CA CYS A 139 -20.49 22.31 -15.13
C CYS A 139 -21.59 23.08 -15.87
N ARG A 140 -22.32 22.35 -16.73
CA ARG A 140 -23.55 22.86 -17.39
C ARG A 140 -24.73 21.92 -17.19
N VAL A 141 -24.50 20.62 -17.02
CA VAL A 141 -25.53 19.69 -16.55
C VAL A 141 -25.08 19.06 -15.23
N PHE A 142 -25.92 19.16 -14.21
CA PHE A 142 -25.73 18.52 -12.91
C PHE A 142 -26.73 17.37 -12.78
N VAL A 143 -26.21 16.14 -12.78
CA VAL A 143 -27.00 14.92 -12.63
C VAL A 143 -26.90 14.49 -11.18
N ASP A 144 -28.05 14.40 -10.52
CA ASP A 144 -28.18 14.12 -9.09
C ASP A 144 -28.77 12.71 -8.93
N CYS A 145 -27.93 11.75 -8.54
CA CYS A 145 -28.25 10.32 -8.53
C CYS A 145 -28.73 9.86 -7.14
N PHE A 146 -29.85 9.13 -7.11
CA PHE A 146 -30.52 8.68 -5.89
C PHE A 146 -30.64 7.15 -5.87
N GLY A 147 -29.74 6.48 -5.18
CA GLY A 147 -29.81 5.04 -4.92
C GLY A 147 -30.44 4.69 -3.57
N PRO A 148 -30.39 3.41 -3.18
CA PRO A 148 -31.00 2.89 -1.94
C PRO A 148 -30.32 3.41 -0.66
N ASN A 149 -29.15 4.05 -0.78
CA ASN A 149 -28.33 4.50 0.34
C ASN A 149 -28.64 5.93 0.84
N ASP A 150 -29.72 6.55 0.34
CA ASP A 150 -30.08 7.96 0.57
C ASP A 150 -28.92 8.92 0.18
N VAL A 151 -29.10 10.21 0.43
CA VAL A 151 -28.19 11.27 0.00
C VAL A 151 -26.98 11.36 0.93
N GLY A 152 -25.80 11.06 0.38
CA GLY A 152 -24.52 11.18 1.08
C GLY A 152 -24.21 12.61 1.56
N LYS A 153 -23.33 12.76 2.56
CA LYS A 153 -22.98 14.08 3.11
C LYS A 153 -22.45 15.02 2.01
N MET A 154 -21.44 14.58 1.25
CA MET A 154 -20.82 15.36 0.17
C MET A 154 -21.85 15.78 -0.90
N GLN A 155 -22.71 14.83 -1.30
CA GLN A 155 -23.81 15.08 -2.24
C GLN A 155 -24.79 16.18 -1.77
N LYS A 156 -25.01 16.34 -0.45
CA LYS A 156 -25.84 17.45 0.09
C LYS A 156 -25.18 18.82 -0.13
N ASP A 157 -23.87 18.89 -0.02
CA ASP A 157 -23.08 20.11 -0.20
C ASP A 157 -22.98 20.47 -1.70
N GLU A 158 -22.64 19.50 -2.55
CA GLU A 158 -22.68 19.59 -4.02
C GLU A 158 -24.04 20.07 -4.53
N ARG A 159 -25.13 19.41 -4.11
CA ARG A 159 -26.51 19.79 -4.45
C ARG A 159 -26.85 21.21 -4.02
N SER A 160 -26.33 21.66 -2.87
CA SER A 160 -26.56 23.01 -2.37
C SER A 160 -25.85 24.07 -3.23
N LEU A 161 -24.67 23.76 -3.77
CA LEU A 161 -24.01 24.59 -4.76
C LEU A 161 -24.71 24.53 -6.12
N ALA A 162 -25.01 23.34 -6.64
CA ALA A 162 -25.71 23.14 -7.91
C ALA A 162 -27.07 23.86 -7.96
N ARG A 163 -27.86 23.81 -6.88
CA ARG A 163 -29.11 24.58 -6.74
C ARG A 163 -28.91 26.09 -6.91
N ARG A 164 -27.78 26.67 -6.46
CA ARG A 164 -27.46 28.09 -6.65
C ARG A 164 -27.11 28.41 -8.11
N LEU A 165 -26.42 27.50 -8.80
CA LEU A 165 -26.07 27.63 -10.22
C LEU A 165 -27.29 27.51 -11.13
N VAL A 166 -28.18 26.56 -10.84
CA VAL A 166 -29.43 26.32 -11.58
C VAL A 166 -30.37 27.52 -11.48
N ARG A 167 -30.55 28.10 -10.29
CA ARG A 167 -31.34 29.34 -10.11
C ARG A 167 -30.78 30.55 -10.87
N ARG A 168 -29.47 30.55 -11.17
CA ARG A 168 -28.81 31.61 -11.96
C ARG A 168 -28.86 31.35 -13.47
N GLY A 169 -29.37 30.19 -13.91
CA GLY A 169 -29.36 29.77 -15.31
C GLY A 169 -28.01 29.22 -15.79
N ASN A 170 -27.02 29.07 -14.91
CA ASN A 170 -25.66 28.62 -15.28
C ASN A 170 -25.58 27.11 -15.54
N ALA A 171 -26.53 26.33 -15.00
CA ALA A 171 -26.58 24.88 -15.17
C ALA A 171 -28.02 24.35 -15.19
N LYS A 172 -28.23 23.20 -15.82
CA LYS A 172 -29.47 22.42 -15.76
C LYS A 172 -29.31 21.27 -14.76
N MET A 173 -30.30 21.10 -13.89
CA MET A 173 -30.38 19.93 -12.99
C MET A 173 -31.21 18.82 -13.63
N VAL A 174 -30.71 17.59 -13.49
CA VAL A 174 -31.37 16.33 -13.87
C VAL A 174 -31.41 15.46 -12.61
N LEU A 175 -32.57 14.91 -12.27
CA LEU A 175 -32.73 13.97 -11.16
C LEU A 175 -32.71 12.55 -11.74
N VAL A 176 -31.92 11.66 -11.17
CA VAL A 176 -31.79 10.26 -11.60
C VAL A 176 -32.10 9.33 -10.44
N GLN A 177 -33.10 8.47 -10.61
CA GLN A 177 -33.41 7.40 -9.66
C GLN A 177 -32.64 6.14 -10.08
N LEU A 178 -31.83 5.60 -9.16
CA LEU A 178 -31.14 4.33 -9.35
C LEU A 178 -32.00 3.18 -8.78
N PRO A 179 -31.74 1.91 -9.14
CA PRO A 179 -32.51 0.78 -8.65
C PRO A 179 -32.56 0.71 -7.12
N GLY A 180 -33.76 0.59 -6.56
CA GLY A 180 -33.99 0.55 -5.10
C GLY A 180 -33.94 1.91 -4.39
N GLY A 181 -33.55 3.00 -5.06
CA GLY A 181 -33.68 4.35 -4.51
C GLY A 181 -35.12 4.87 -4.55
N THR A 182 -35.50 5.74 -3.61
CA THR A 182 -36.77 6.46 -3.62
C THR A 182 -36.54 7.97 -3.60
N ILE A 183 -37.27 8.69 -4.46
CA ILE A 183 -37.16 10.16 -4.59
C ILE A 183 -38.20 10.90 -3.71
N GLU A 184 -39.11 10.17 -3.07
CA GLU A 184 -40.20 10.72 -2.23
C GLU A 184 -39.72 11.58 -1.04
N SER A 185 -38.49 11.36 -0.56
CA SER A 185 -37.88 12.17 0.51
C SER A 185 -37.51 13.58 0.07
N LEU A 186 -37.52 13.86 -1.24
CA LEU A 186 -37.10 15.13 -1.80
C LEU A 186 -38.30 16.01 -2.07
N SER A 187 -38.54 16.94 -1.14
CA SER A 187 -39.38 18.12 -1.31
C SER A 187 -38.81 19.11 -2.33
N PHE A 188 -38.48 18.62 -3.54
CA PHE A 188 -38.00 19.41 -4.66
C PHE A 188 -39.19 20.06 -5.35
N SER A 189 -39.59 21.23 -4.84
CA SER A 189 -40.71 22.06 -5.30
C SER A 189 -40.55 22.68 -6.71
N GLY A 190 -39.78 22.04 -7.59
CA GLY A 190 -39.47 22.48 -8.95
C GLY A 190 -40.08 21.67 -10.09
N GLY A 191 -40.93 20.67 -9.79
CA GLY A 191 -41.66 19.90 -10.82
C GLY A 191 -40.79 19.10 -11.80
N LEU A 192 -39.57 18.71 -11.39
CA LEU A 192 -38.69 17.87 -12.21
C LEU A 192 -39.10 16.40 -12.08
N SER A 193 -39.55 15.79 -13.18
CA SER A 193 -39.66 14.34 -13.28
C SER A 193 -38.27 13.70 -13.27
N PRO A 194 -38.03 12.65 -12.47
CA PRO A 194 -36.76 11.93 -12.48
C PRO A 194 -36.65 10.99 -13.69
N ILE A 195 -35.42 10.78 -14.15
CA ILE A 195 -35.06 9.71 -15.08
C ILE A 195 -34.83 8.45 -14.22
N VAL A 196 -35.50 7.33 -14.53
CA VAL A 196 -35.51 6.14 -13.68
C VAL A 196 -34.79 4.97 -14.35
N PHE A 197 -33.70 4.50 -13.72
CA PHE A 197 -33.05 3.24 -14.06
C PHE A 197 -33.71 2.09 -13.26
N LYS A 198 -34.01 0.98 -13.92
CA LYS A 198 -34.74 -0.15 -13.30
C LYS A 198 -33.83 -1.21 -12.70
N SER A 199 -32.68 -1.45 -13.33
CA SER A 199 -31.86 -2.65 -13.13
C SER A 199 -30.38 -2.43 -13.47
N GLU A 200 -30.05 -1.84 -14.62
CA GLU A 200 -28.70 -1.81 -15.18
C GLU A 200 -28.24 -0.36 -15.46
N PRO A 201 -26.94 -0.04 -15.31
CA PRO A 201 -26.46 1.36 -15.36
C PRO A 201 -26.33 1.92 -16.79
N ASP A 202 -26.47 1.09 -17.81
CA ASP A 202 -26.35 1.40 -19.23
C ASP A 202 -27.69 1.29 -19.99
N GLU A 203 -28.83 1.23 -19.28
CA GLU A 203 -30.18 1.21 -19.87
C GLU A 203 -30.37 2.32 -20.92
N GLU A 204 -30.65 1.92 -22.18
CA GLU A 204 -30.67 2.80 -23.35
C GLU A 204 -31.59 4.01 -23.19
N GLU A 205 -32.81 3.82 -22.66
CA GLU A 205 -33.80 4.89 -22.52
C GLU A 205 -33.36 5.95 -21.47
N PRO A 206 -33.04 5.59 -20.22
CA PRO A 206 -32.43 6.51 -19.25
C PRO A 206 -31.19 7.23 -19.75
N ILE A 207 -30.24 6.52 -20.37
CA ILE A 207 -29.02 7.12 -20.93
C ILE A 207 -29.35 8.09 -22.06
N ALA A 208 -30.24 7.73 -22.98
CA ALA A 208 -30.68 8.61 -24.06
C ALA A 208 -31.38 9.87 -23.55
N GLN A 209 -32.14 9.78 -22.45
CA GLN A 209 -32.75 10.95 -21.81
C GLN A 209 -31.69 11.90 -21.21
N ILE A 210 -30.65 11.38 -20.55
CA ILE A 210 -29.54 12.20 -20.03
C ILE A 210 -28.75 12.83 -21.19
N VAL A 211 -28.43 12.06 -22.24
CA VAL A 211 -27.77 12.54 -23.46
C VAL A 211 -28.56 13.68 -24.12
N ALA A 212 -29.88 13.52 -24.29
CA ALA A 212 -30.73 14.55 -24.90
C ALA A 212 -30.83 15.85 -24.07
N VAL A 213 -30.61 15.80 -22.75
CA VAL A 213 -30.43 17.00 -21.92
C VAL A 213 -29.03 17.59 -22.12
N ALA A 214 -27.98 16.77 -22.16
CA ALA A 214 -26.61 17.21 -22.41
C ALA A 214 -26.49 17.92 -23.77
N GLU A 215 -26.93 17.31 -24.88
CA GLU A 215 -26.90 17.93 -26.21
C GLU A 215 -27.57 19.31 -26.24
N ARG A 216 -28.77 19.41 -25.64
CA ARG A 216 -29.57 20.64 -25.59
C ARG A 216 -28.90 21.75 -24.78
N VAL A 217 -28.21 21.40 -23.71
CA VAL A 217 -27.59 22.37 -22.77
C VAL A 217 -26.17 22.75 -23.21
N LEU A 218 -25.45 21.81 -23.84
CA LEU A 218 -24.09 22.02 -24.35
C LEU A 218 -24.08 22.64 -25.76
N GLY A 219 -25.19 22.55 -26.50
CA GLY A 219 -25.28 23.04 -27.88
C GLY A 219 -24.49 22.19 -28.89
N VAL A 220 -24.08 20.99 -28.49
CA VAL A 220 -23.32 20.04 -29.30
C VAL A 220 -24.21 18.84 -29.60
N LYS A 221 -24.38 18.52 -30.89
CA LYS A 221 -24.98 17.24 -31.29
C LYS A 221 -23.92 16.16 -31.14
N LEU A 222 -24.20 15.16 -30.30
CA LEU A 222 -23.29 14.07 -30.02
C LEU A 222 -23.39 13.01 -31.13
N PRO A 223 -22.31 12.25 -31.39
CA PRO A 223 -22.34 11.21 -32.40
C PRO A 223 -23.35 10.11 -32.01
N PRO A 224 -24.17 9.60 -32.95
CA PRO A 224 -24.98 8.42 -32.68
C PRO A 224 -24.07 7.25 -32.33
N LEU A 225 -24.51 6.40 -31.39
CA LEU A 225 -23.77 5.19 -31.03
C LEU A 225 -23.56 4.32 -32.28
N PRO A 226 -22.34 3.80 -32.55
CA PRO A 226 -22.11 2.90 -33.67
C PRO A 226 -23.05 1.70 -33.62
N GLU A 227 -23.77 1.42 -34.72
CA GLU A 227 -24.76 0.32 -34.77
C GLU A 227 -24.12 -1.04 -34.50
N SER A 228 -22.82 -1.19 -34.79
CA SER A 228 -22.00 -2.36 -34.45
C SER A 228 -21.93 -2.66 -32.94
N GLY A 229 -22.20 -1.68 -32.07
CA GLY A 229 -22.30 -1.90 -30.62
C GLY A 229 -23.64 -2.50 -30.17
N ARG A 230 -24.71 -2.39 -30.97
CA ARG A 230 -26.06 -2.85 -30.57
C ARG A 230 -26.32 -4.34 -30.81
N GLN A 231 -25.57 -5.00 -31.69
CA GLN A 231 -25.80 -6.41 -32.04
C GLN A 231 -24.96 -7.43 -31.25
N ALA A 232 -23.99 -6.98 -30.44
CA ALA A 232 -23.11 -7.88 -29.68
C ALA A 232 -23.70 -8.40 -28.35
N ALA A 233 -24.81 -7.82 -27.87
CA ALA A 233 -25.31 -8.05 -26.51
C ALA A 233 -26.58 -8.92 -26.41
N VAL A 234 -27.24 -9.26 -27.52
CA VAL A 234 -28.53 -9.98 -27.50
C VAL A 234 -28.57 -11.07 -28.58
N HIS A 235 -28.85 -12.31 -28.15
CA HIS A 235 -29.04 -13.53 -28.96
C HIS A 235 -27.81 -14.35 -29.39
N SER A 236 -27.14 -14.97 -28.42
CA SER A 236 -26.93 -16.44 -28.46
C SER A 236 -26.66 -16.98 -27.05
N ALA A 237 -27.27 -18.11 -26.69
CA ALA A 237 -26.84 -18.86 -25.51
C ALA A 237 -25.56 -19.61 -25.89
N PRO A 238 -24.39 -19.32 -25.29
CA PRO A 238 -23.14 -19.86 -25.79
C PRO A 238 -23.01 -21.34 -25.46
N ALA A 239 -22.55 -22.13 -26.43
CA ALA A 239 -21.91 -23.40 -26.13
C ALA A 239 -20.69 -23.12 -25.25
N ALA A 240 -20.67 -23.70 -24.04
CA ALA A 240 -19.76 -23.41 -22.93
C ALA A 240 -18.48 -22.66 -23.33
N GLU A 241 -18.54 -21.32 -23.34
CA GLU A 241 -17.36 -20.50 -23.56
C GLU A 241 -16.33 -20.85 -22.47
N PRO A 242 -15.03 -21.01 -22.83
CA PRO A 242 -14.00 -21.21 -21.83
C PRO A 242 -14.08 -20.04 -20.85
N VAL A 243 -14.19 -20.34 -19.54
CA VAL A 243 -14.47 -19.36 -18.49
C VAL A 243 -13.25 -18.46 -18.28
N ALA A 244 -13.03 -17.53 -19.21
CA ALA A 244 -11.93 -16.57 -19.23
C ALA A 244 -11.98 -15.59 -18.03
N ASN A 245 -13.05 -15.66 -17.26
CA ASN A 245 -13.31 -14.86 -16.06
C ASN A 245 -12.95 -15.57 -14.74
N LEU A 246 -12.41 -16.80 -14.77
CA LEU A 246 -12.05 -17.58 -13.58
C LEU A 246 -10.56 -17.92 -13.56
N LEU A 247 -9.89 -17.55 -12.47
CA LEU A 247 -8.59 -18.06 -12.06
C LEU A 247 -8.78 -18.95 -10.82
N GLU A 248 -8.27 -20.17 -10.86
CA GLU A 248 -8.35 -21.15 -9.78
C GLU A 248 -6.95 -21.61 -9.36
N ILE A 249 -6.66 -21.56 -8.06
CA ILE A 249 -5.43 -22.07 -7.44
C ILE A 249 -5.85 -23.10 -6.39
N ARG A 250 -5.46 -24.36 -6.58
CA ARG A 250 -6.01 -25.48 -5.79
C ARG A 250 -4.97 -26.53 -5.43
N SER A 251 -5.20 -27.27 -4.35
CA SER A 251 -4.40 -28.45 -4.02
C SER A 251 -4.66 -29.59 -5.02
N ALA A 252 -3.58 -30.26 -5.43
CA ALA A 252 -3.58 -31.54 -6.16
C ALA A 252 -3.14 -32.69 -5.24
N GLY A 253 -3.34 -32.53 -3.92
CA GLY A 253 -2.90 -33.48 -2.90
C GLY A 253 -1.36 -33.54 -2.81
N PRO A 254 -0.76 -34.72 -2.58
CA PRO A 254 0.70 -34.88 -2.49
C PRO A 254 1.48 -34.43 -3.75
N SER A 255 0.78 -34.26 -4.88
CA SER A 255 1.35 -33.78 -6.15
C SER A 255 1.67 -32.27 -6.15
N GLY A 256 1.27 -31.53 -5.10
CA GLY A 256 1.46 -30.09 -4.96
C GLY A 256 0.20 -29.29 -5.27
N VAL A 257 0.35 -28.15 -5.94
CA VAL A 257 -0.71 -27.21 -6.29
C VAL A 257 -0.83 -27.04 -7.80
N VAL A 258 -2.02 -26.65 -8.26
CA VAL A 258 -2.33 -26.33 -9.66
C VAL A 258 -2.81 -24.88 -9.74
N TRP A 259 -2.20 -24.12 -10.65
CA TRP A 259 -2.68 -22.82 -11.13
C TRP A 259 -3.38 -23.04 -12.47
N SER A 260 -4.62 -22.56 -12.60
CA SER A 260 -5.47 -22.79 -13.76
C SER A 260 -6.32 -21.56 -14.08
N GLY A 261 -6.23 -21.07 -15.32
CA GLY A 261 -6.85 -19.82 -15.76
C GLY A 261 -5.82 -18.87 -16.38
N LEU A 262 -6.28 -17.65 -16.71
CA LEU A 262 -5.42 -16.56 -17.13
C LEU A 262 -5.48 -15.40 -16.12
N PRO A 263 -4.40 -14.63 -15.92
CA PRO A 263 -3.06 -14.82 -16.50
C PRO A 263 -2.33 -16.06 -15.94
N SER A 264 -1.18 -16.40 -16.53
CA SER A 264 -0.30 -17.45 -15.99
C SER A 264 0.38 -17.00 -14.68
N ALA A 265 0.94 -17.93 -13.91
CA ALA A 265 1.64 -17.60 -12.67
C ALA A 265 2.87 -16.68 -12.89
N GLN A 266 3.55 -16.82 -14.03
CA GLN A 266 4.67 -15.93 -14.43
C GLN A 266 4.19 -14.50 -14.73
N ASN A 267 2.92 -14.36 -15.10
CA ASN A 267 2.26 -13.10 -15.44
C ASN A 267 1.23 -12.69 -14.37
N ALA A 268 1.32 -13.22 -13.15
CA ALA A 268 0.35 -12.96 -12.08
C ALA A 268 0.16 -11.47 -11.78
N ALA A 269 1.14 -10.62 -12.06
CA ALA A 269 1.01 -9.17 -11.93
C ALA A 269 -0.01 -8.52 -12.90
N GLU A 270 -0.39 -9.17 -14.00
CA GLU A 270 -1.49 -8.69 -14.87
C GLU A 270 -2.82 -8.60 -14.11
N LEU A 271 -2.97 -9.32 -12.99
CA LEU A 271 -4.12 -9.22 -12.10
C LEU A 271 -4.26 -7.86 -11.39
N TRP A 272 -3.20 -7.05 -11.37
CA TRP A 272 -3.23 -5.67 -10.88
C TRP A 272 -3.59 -4.65 -11.96
N GLU A 273 -3.66 -5.07 -13.23
CA GLU A 273 -4.01 -4.21 -14.36
C GLU A 273 -5.53 -4.10 -14.58
N PRO A 274 -6.05 -2.90 -14.91
CA PRO A 274 -7.50 -2.67 -15.04
C PRO A 274 -8.27 -3.57 -16.02
N PHE A 275 -7.59 -4.16 -17.01
CA PHE A 275 -8.21 -4.82 -18.16
C PHE A 275 -7.89 -6.32 -18.29
N ALA A 276 -6.98 -6.84 -17.45
CA ALA A 276 -6.51 -8.24 -17.51
C ALA A 276 -6.94 -9.08 -16.28
N SER A 277 -7.69 -8.49 -15.34
CA SER A 277 -8.20 -9.22 -14.18
C SER A 277 -9.35 -10.17 -14.57
N PRO A 278 -9.32 -11.45 -14.18
CA PRO A 278 -10.49 -12.30 -14.16
C PRO A 278 -11.50 -11.73 -13.15
N ARG A 279 -12.79 -12.05 -13.32
CA ARG A 279 -13.84 -11.62 -12.38
C ARG A 279 -13.85 -12.43 -11.10
N CYS A 280 -13.18 -13.59 -11.07
CA CYS A 280 -13.14 -14.48 -9.93
C CYS A 280 -11.75 -15.10 -9.73
N LEU A 281 -11.28 -15.11 -8.47
CA LEU A 281 -10.15 -15.90 -7.99
C LEU A 281 -10.66 -16.93 -6.97
N ARG A 282 -10.50 -18.22 -7.27
CA ARG A 282 -10.91 -19.33 -6.39
C ARG A 282 -9.70 -20.00 -5.76
N LEU A 283 -9.73 -20.14 -4.43
CA LEU A 283 -8.62 -20.72 -3.64
C LEU A 283 -9.04 -22.05 -3.01
N GLY A 284 -8.52 -23.14 -3.54
CA GLY A 284 -8.85 -24.53 -3.19
C GLY A 284 -7.85 -25.21 -2.25
N PHE A 285 -7.38 -24.51 -1.22
CA PHE A 285 -6.48 -25.05 -0.18
C PHE A 285 -6.53 -24.18 1.10
N SER A 286 -6.10 -24.73 2.24
CA SER A 286 -6.07 -23.99 3.51
C SER A 286 -4.82 -23.12 3.63
N THR A 287 -4.95 -21.98 4.32
CA THR A 287 -3.81 -21.11 4.65
C THR A 287 -2.69 -21.83 5.43
N SER A 288 -3.05 -22.90 6.16
CA SER A 288 -2.14 -23.79 6.88
C SER A 288 -1.28 -24.70 6.01
N ASP A 289 -1.77 -25.08 4.83
CA ASP A 289 -1.22 -26.20 4.06
C ASP A 289 -0.01 -25.76 3.23
N GLU A 290 -0.08 -24.53 2.72
CA GLU A 290 0.91 -23.92 1.84
C GLU A 290 1.22 -22.49 2.32
N PRO A 291 1.87 -22.31 3.50
CA PRO A 291 2.03 -20.99 4.12
C PRO A 291 2.87 -20.02 3.27
N GLY A 292 3.85 -20.53 2.50
CA GLY A 292 4.62 -19.73 1.56
C GLY A 292 3.73 -19.13 0.46
N LEU A 293 2.97 -19.98 -0.24
CA LEU A 293 2.05 -19.57 -1.31
C LEU A 293 0.91 -18.68 -0.79
N THR A 294 0.39 -18.99 0.39
CA THR A 294 -0.62 -18.19 1.09
C THR A 294 -0.20 -16.73 1.20
N ARG A 295 1.05 -16.46 1.61
CA ARG A 295 1.54 -15.08 1.72
C ARG A 295 1.60 -14.38 0.37
N VAL A 296 2.05 -15.05 -0.69
CA VAL A 296 2.16 -14.41 -2.00
C VAL A 296 0.78 -14.10 -2.59
N ILE A 297 -0.21 -14.98 -2.39
CA ILE A 297 -1.60 -14.74 -2.79
C ILE A 297 -2.24 -13.64 -1.94
N LEU A 298 -1.98 -13.58 -0.63
CA LEU A 298 -2.47 -12.48 0.21
C LEU A 298 -1.89 -11.12 -0.23
N ARG A 299 -0.63 -11.05 -0.68
CA ARG A 299 -0.05 -9.84 -1.31
C ARG A 299 -0.75 -9.50 -2.62
N LEU A 300 -0.87 -10.49 -3.51
CA LEU A 300 -1.55 -10.38 -4.79
C LEU A 300 -2.97 -9.80 -4.60
N VAL A 301 -3.75 -10.36 -3.69
CA VAL A 301 -5.13 -9.96 -3.41
C VAL A 301 -5.25 -8.60 -2.72
N SER A 302 -4.27 -8.21 -1.88
CA SER A 302 -4.29 -6.92 -1.17
C SER A 302 -4.16 -5.70 -2.09
N HIS A 303 -3.70 -5.87 -3.34
CA HIS A 303 -3.56 -4.78 -4.33
C HIS A 303 -4.40 -4.99 -5.60
N MET A 304 -5.26 -6.01 -5.63
CA MET A 304 -6.26 -6.20 -6.68
C MET A 304 -7.39 -5.17 -6.58
N ARG A 305 -8.03 -4.89 -7.72
CA ARG A 305 -9.17 -3.98 -7.81
C ARG A 305 -10.40 -4.54 -7.10
N ALA A 306 -10.84 -3.87 -6.02
CA ALA A 306 -11.99 -4.24 -5.20
C ALA A 306 -13.33 -4.29 -5.96
N ASP A 307 -13.41 -3.64 -7.12
CA ASP A 307 -14.57 -3.58 -8.01
C ASP A 307 -14.52 -4.59 -9.17
N ALA A 308 -13.35 -5.19 -9.43
CA ALA A 308 -13.13 -6.05 -10.60
C ALA A 308 -13.21 -7.55 -10.32
N MET A 309 -12.97 -7.99 -9.08
CA MET A 309 -12.77 -9.42 -8.77
C MET A 309 -13.38 -9.86 -7.44
N VAL A 310 -14.03 -11.02 -7.46
CA VAL A 310 -14.48 -11.76 -6.26
C VAL A 310 -13.43 -12.80 -5.89
N VAL A 311 -12.96 -12.79 -4.65
CA VAL A 311 -12.14 -13.88 -4.09
C VAL A 311 -13.07 -14.87 -3.41
N GLU A 312 -13.08 -16.11 -3.91
CA GLU A 312 -13.85 -17.24 -3.39
C GLU A 312 -12.93 -18.18 -2.62
N THR A 313 -13.23 -18.38 -1.33
CA THR A 313 -12.46 -19.27 -0.45
C THR A 313 -13.39 -20.13 0.40
N PRO A 314 -13.03 -21.39 0.69
CA PRO A 314 -13.58 -22.15 1.81
C PRO A 314 -13.66 -21.35 3.11
N ALA A 315 -14.84 -21.34 3.74
CA ALA A 315 -15.07 -20.60 4.98
C ALA A 315 -14.13 -21.05 6.13
N GLU A 316 -13.74 -22.32 6.19
CA GLU A 316 -12.93 -22.90 7.26
C GLU A 316 -11.41 -22.70 7.06
N CYS A 317 -10.96 -22.17 5.92
CA CYS A 317 -9.54 -22.12 5.55
C CYS A 317 -8.77 -20.88 6.04
N GLY A 318 -9.39 -20.00 6.83
CA GLY A 318 -8.70 -18.88 7.50
C GLY A 318 -8.32 -17.67 6.62
N TRP A 319 -8.59 -17.69 5.32
CA TRP A 319 -8.18 -16.66 4.36
C TRP A 319 -8.62 -15.24 4.73
N ARG A 320 -9.88 -15.04 5.15
CA ARG A 320 -10.38 -13.71 5.56
C ARG A 320 -9.63 -13.17 6.79
N VAL A 321 -9.35 -14.03 7.76
CA VAL A 321 -8.62 -13.66 8.99
C VAL A 321 -7.20 -13.23 8.63
N ALA A 322 -6.47 -14.09 7.91
CA ALA A 322 -5.11 -13.82 7.49
C ALA A 322 -5.00 -12.54 6.63
N LEU A 323 -5.94 -12.29 5.71
CA LEU A 323 -6.00 -11.03 4.98
C LEU A 323 -6.27 -9.84 5.89
N THR A 324 -7.24 -9.93 6.80
CA THR A 324 -7.59 -8.81 7.69
C THR A 324 -6.40 -8.41 8.55
N GLU A 325 -5.69 -9.39 9.12
CA GLU A 325 -4.43 -9.18 9.84
C GLU A 325 -3.36 -8.54 8.95
N CYS A 326 -3.19 -9.01 7.70
CA CYS A 326 -2.26 -8.41 6.75
C CYS A 326 -2.58 -6.93 6.44
N LEU A 327 -3.85 -6.63 6.14
CA LEU A 327 -4.31 -5.28 5.81
C LEU A 327 -4.20 -4.32 7.01
N GLU A 328 -4.43 -4.78 8.23
CA GLU A 328 -4.32 -3.94 9.42
C GLU A 328 -2.87 -3.73 9.90
N GLN A 329 -2.01 -4.73 9.69
CA GLN A 329 -0.63 -4.69 10.17
C GLN A 329 0.36 -4.06 9.17
N TRP A 330 0.21 -4.36 7.87
CA TRP A 330 1.26 -4.13 6.86
C TRP A 330 0.87 -3.21 5.70
N MET A 331 -0.41 -2.98 5.42
CA MET A 331 -0.78 -1.98 4.41
C MET A 331 -0.51 -0.57 4.94
N PRO A 332 0.20 0.28 4.17
CA PRO A 332 0.31 1.70 4.50
C PRO A 332 -1.09 2.32 4.57
N ALA A 333 -1.43 3.07 5.63
CA ALA A 333 -2.78 3.65 5.76
C ALA A 333 -3.08 4.78 4.75
N GLN A 334 -2.14 5.08 3.86
CA GLN A 334 -2.26 5.97 2.71
C GLN A 334 -2.69 5.21 1.43
N CYS A 335 -2.71 3.87 1.48
CA CYS A 335 -3.31 3.02 0.46
C CYS A 335 -4.83 3.08 0.60
N GLY A 336 -5.53 3.15 -0.54
CA GLY A 336 -6.95 3.49 -0.62
C GLY A 336 -7.92 2.36 -0.24
N GLU A 337 -8.89 2.08 -1.11
CA GLU A 337 -10.00 1.19 -0.79
C GLU A 337 -9.55 -0.26 -0.58
N ARG A 338 -10.18 -0.95 0.38
CA ARG A 338 -9.90 -2.36 0.71
C ARG A 338 -10.54 -3.30 -0.32
N PRO A 339 -9.91 -4.43 -0.69
CA PRO A 339 -10.52 -5.44 -1.55
C PRO A 339 -11.80 -6.03 -0.95
N ARG A 340 -12.76 -6.41 -1.80
CA ARG A 340 -14.01 -7.07 -1.40
C ARG A 340 -13.83 -8.60 -1.40
N PHE A 341 -14.43 -9.27 -0.42
CA PHE A 341 -14.36 -10.73 -0.25
C PHE A 341 -15.76 -11.34 -0.19
N SER A 342 -15.91 -12.55 -0.73
CA SER A 342 -17.15 -13.35 -0.64
C SER A 342 -16.85 -14.73 -0.05
N GLU A 343 -17.30 -14.99 1.17
CA GLU A 343 -17.21 -16.30 1.83
C GLU A 343 -18.34 -17.24 1.38
N SER A 344 -18.60 -17.31 0.07
CA SER A 344 -19.79 -17.94 -0.50
C SER A 344 -19.61 -19.38 -0.99
N LEU A 345 -18.41 -19.97 -0.85
CA LEU A 345 -18.05 -21.20 -1.58
C LEU A 345 -17.81 -22.42 -0.68
N SER A 346 -18.40 -23.56 -1.06
CA SER A 346 -18.22 -24.84 -0.35
C SER A 346 -16.97 -25.58 -0.82
N LEU A 347 -16.27 -26.22 0.13
CA LEU A 347 -15.09 -27.06 -0.16
C LEU A 347 -15.37 -28.17 -1.18
N ASP A 348 -16.59 -28.69 -1.21
CA ASP A 348 -16.96 -29.80 -2.08
C ASP A 348 -17.27 -29.33 -3.51
N GLU A 349 -17.65 -28.06 -3.70
CA GLU A 349 -17.81 -27.44 -5.02
C GLU A 349 -16.43 -27.23 -5.69
N VAL A 350 -15.39 -26.90 -4.92
CA VAL A 350 -14.02 -26.79 -5.45
C VAL A 350 -13.49 -28.14 -5.95
N LYS A 351 -13.69 -29.21 -5.18
CA LYS A 351 -13.17 -30.55 -5.50
C LYS A 351 -13.79 -31.16 -6.76
N ALA A 352 -15.00 -30.71 -7.15
CA ALA A 352 -15.75 -31.27 -8.26
C ALA A 352 -15.23 -30.85 -9.66
N ASN A 353 -14.52 -29.72 -9.77
CA ASN A 353 -14.00 -29.26 -11.06
C ASN A 353 -12.74 -30.04 -11.47
N PRO A 354 -12.70 -30.74 -12.62
CA PRO A 354 -11.44 -31.27 -13.15
C PRO A 354 -10.51 -30.11 -13.54
N ALA A 355 -9.20 -30.30 -13.38
CA ALA A 355 -8.23 -29.29 -13.81
C ALA A 355 -8.30 -29.15 -15.34
N PRO A 356 -8.19 -27.93 -15.91
CA PRO A 356 -8.14 -27.78 -17.36
C PRO A 356 -6.96 -28.57 -17.93
N ALA A 357 -7.24 -29.30 -19.02
CA ALA A 357 -6.29 -30.23 -19.61
C ALA A 357 -4.97 -29.52 -19.99
N GLY A 358 -3.85 -30.00 -19.44
CA GLY A 358 -2.52 -29.42 -19.65
C GLY A 358 -1.92 -28.72 -18.43
N SER A 359 -2.70 -28.39 -17.39
CA SER A 359 -2.16 -27.84 -16.14
C SER A 359 -1.42 -28.89 -15.31
N ALA A 360 -0.09 -28.88 -15.36
CA ALA A 360 0.75 -29.76 -14.54
C ALA A 360 0.86 -29.25 -13.08
N PRO A 361 0.73 -30.13 -12.06
CA PRO A 361 1.02 -29.76 -10.68
C PRO A 361 2.46 -29.27 -10.47
N THR A 362 2.65 -28.33 -9.54
CA THR A 362 3.94 -27.80 -9.10
C THR A 362 3.97 -27.73 -7.57
N SER A 363 5.15 -27.66 -6.94
CA SER A 363 5.21 -27.37 -5.50
C SER A 363 4.71 -25.96 -5.20
N GLY A 364 4.05 -25.76 -4.06
CA GLY A 364 3.55 -24.46 -3.64
C GLY A 364 4.66 -23.42 -3.47
N ALA A 365 5.84 -23.83 -3.00
CA ALA A 365 7.03 -22.98 -2.95
C ALA A 365 7.45 -22.47 -4.34
N ARG A 366 7.52 -23.33 -5.37
CA ARG A 366 7.88 -22.92 -6.73
C ARG A 366 6.82 -22.00 -7.35
N LEU A 367 5.55 -22.24 -7.06
CA LEU A 367 4.46 -21.35 -7.51
C LEU A 367 4.55 -19.99 -6.81
N ALA A 368 4.82 -19.98 -5.50
CA ALA A 368 5.04 -18.76 -4.73
C ALA A 368 6.20 -17.94 -5.30
N ASP A 369 7.36 -18.55 -5.57
CA ASP A 369 8.53 -17.89 -6.18
C ASP A 369 8.18 -17.26 -7.54
N GLN A 370 7.43 -17.98 -8.40
CA GLN A 370 7.02 -17.47 -9.71
C GLN A 370 6.13 -16.23 -9.61
N ILE A 371 5.17 -16.26 -8.68
CA ILE A 371 4.28 -15.11 -8.44
C ILE A 371 5.08 -13.96 -7.81
N GLU A 372 5.96 -14.18 -6.82
CA GLU A 372 6.78 -13.10 -6.24
C GLU A 372 7.66 -12.42 -7.29
N ILE A 373 8.32 -13.18 -8.16
CA ILE A 373 9.14 -12.64 -9.26
C ILE A 373 8.28 -11.76 -10.19
N SER A 374 7.07 -12.22 -10.54
CA SER A 374 6.12 -11.44 -11.35
C SER A 374 5.74 -10.11 -10.68
N LEU A 375 5.35 -10.17 -9.39
CA LEU A 375 4.92 -8.99 -8.64
C LEU A 375 6.08 -8.01 -8.35
N ASP A 376 7.29 -8.50 -8.13
CA ASP A 376 8.48 -7.67 -7.89
C ASP A 376 8.92 -6.93 -9.17
N HIS A 377 8.93 -7.60 -10.32
CA HIS A 377 9.21 -6.93 -11.60
C HIS A 377 8.14 -5.89 -11.94
N TRP A 378 6.85 -6.17 -11.71
CA TRP A 378 5.81 -5.16 -11.87
C TRP A 378 5.99 -3.98 -10.93
N CYS A 379 6.33 -4.22 -9.66
CA CYS A 379 6.63 -3.16 -8.70
C CYS A 379 7.82 -2.29 -9.16
N LEU A 380 8.85 -2.90 -9.77
CA LEU A 380 9.98 -2.17 -10.33
C LEU A 380 9.57 -1.33 -11.54
N ASP A 381 8.86 -1.91 -12.51
CA ASP A 381 8.49 -1.23 -13.75
C ASP A 381 7.50 -0.08 -13.50
N ARG A 382 6.62 -0.23 -12.49
CA ARG A 382 5.79 0.87 -12.01
C ARG A 382 6.58 1.92 -11.25
N LEU A 383 7.49 1.53 -10.34
CA LEU A 383 8.37 2.48 -9.64
C LEU A 383 9.22 3.29 -10.63
N ASP A 384 9.75 2.63 -11.65
CA ASP A 384 10.55 3.21 -12.72
C ASP A 384 9.80 4.31 -13.48
N GLY A 385 8.63 3.99 -14.05
CA GLY A 385 7.81 4.96 -14.76
C GLY A 385 7.38 6.16 -13.89
N GLU A 386 7.13 5.92 -12.60
CA GLU A 386 6.74 6.98 -11.66
C GLU A 386 7.92 7.86 -11.22
N VAL A 387 9.12 7.29 -11.01
CA VAL A 387 10.36 8.03 -10.75
C VAL A 387 10.76 8.86 -11.97
N GLU A 388 10.68 8.29 -13.16
CA GLU A 388 10.98 8.95 -14.44
C GLU A 388 10.02 10.12 -14.70
N ALA A 389 8.71 9.90 -14.54
CA ALA A 389 7.70 10.95 -14.69
C ALA A 389 7.85 12.06 -13.65
N TYR A 390 8.16 11.70 -12.39
CA TYR A 390 8.38 12.66 -11.32
C TYR A 390 9.64 13.52 -11.54
N LEU A 391 10.80 12.91 -11.82
CA LEU A 391 12.06 13.64 -12.05
C LEU A 391 12.03 14.52 -13.30
N ARG A 392 11.20 14.20 -14.30
CA ARG A 392 10.96 15.05 -15.47
C ARG A 392 9.90 16.14 -15.27
N GLY A 393 9.31 16.24 -14.07
CA GLY A 393 8.22 17.18 -13.80
C GLY A 393 6.91 16.89 -14.55
N GLN A 394 6.75 15.69 -15.11
CA GLN A 394 5.52 15.22 -15.74
C GLN A 394 4.46 14.83 -14.71
N ARG A 395 4.90 14.50 -13.49
CA ARG A 395 4.03 14.21 -12.35
C ARG A 395 4.51 14.97 -11.12
N ILE A 396 3.63 15.80 -10.57
CA ILE A 396 3.90 16.55 -9.35
C ILE A 396 3.62 15.61 -8.16
N ALA A 397 4.56 15.54 -7.22
CA ALA A 397 4.30 14.96 -5.90
C ALA A 397 4.07 16.12 -4.92
N PRO A 398 3.06 16.05 -4.04
CA PRO A 398 2.53 17.22 -3.31
C PRO A 398 3.53 17.92 -2.38
N GLU A 399 4.67 17.30 -2.06
CA GLU A 399 5.60 17.81 -1.05
C GLU A 399 7.07 17.84 -1.46
N ILE A 400 7.47 17.40 -2.66
CA ILE A 400 8.90 17.37 -3.04
C ILE A 400 9.08 18.05 -4.39
N ALA A 401 9.92 19.09 -4.42
CA ALA A 401 10.45 19.68 -5.65
C ALA A 401 11.95 19.38 -5.73
N VAL A 402 12.42 18.98 -6.92
CA VAL A 402 13.84 18.77 -7.22
C VAL A 402 14.25 19.79 -8.28
N GLU A 403 15.39 20.44 -8.07
CA GLU A 403 15.99 21.34 -9.06
C GLU A 403 16.31 20.59 -10.38
N PRO A 404 16.04 21.13 -11.57
CA PRO A 404 16.13 20.39 -12.84
C PRO A 404 17.48 19.75 -13.15
N SER A 405 18.61 20.39 -12.85
CA SER A 405 19.94 19.80 -13.08
C SER A 405 20.18 18.61 -12.15
N LEU A 406 19.89 18.77 -10.85
CA LEU A 406 19.93 17.66 -9.90
C LEU A 406 18.98 16.53 -10.34
N ALA A 407 17.78 16.84 -10.82
CA ALA A 407 16.82 15.83 -11.27
C ALA A 407 17.34 15.00 -12.45
N ALA A 408 18.08 15.60 -13.39
CA ALA A 408 18.74 14.90 -14.48
C ALA A 408 19.86 13.95 -13.96
N ASP A 409 20.63 14.38 -12.97
CA ASP A 409 21.66 13.56 -12.32
C ASP A 409 21.03 12.37 -11.59
N LEU A 410 19.96 12.59 -10.82
CA LEU A 410 19.23 11.52 -10.13
C LEU A 410 18.62 10.50 -11.11
N LEU A 411 18.15 10.95 -12.28
CA LEU A 411 17.61 10.07 -13.32
C LEU A 411 18.70 9.20 -13.96
N SER A 412 19.90 9.77 -14.18
CA SER A 412 21.07 9.03 -14.65
C SER A 412 21.52 7.96 -13.65
N LEU A 413 21.52 8.27 -12.36
CA LEU A 413 21.80 7.31 -11.30
C LEU A 413 20.72 6.23 -11.20
N TRP A 414 19.44 6.61 -11.32
CA TRP A 414 18.31 5.68 -11.31
C TRP A 414 18.38 4.66 -12.45
N GLU A 415 18.76 5.07 -13.66
CA GLU A 415 18.96 4.17 -14.80
C GLU A 415 19.95 3.04 -14.46
N SER A 416 21.09 3.39 -13.84
CA SER A 416 22.11 2.43 -13.40
C SER A 416 21.59 1.48 -12.32
N TRP A 417 20.86 2.01 -11.33
CA TRP A 417 20.22 1.21 -10.28
C TRP A 417 19.18 0.26 -10.87
N ARG A 418 18.28 0.74 -11.74
CA ARG A 418 17.26 -0.04 -12.44
C ARG A 418 17.86 -1.21 -13.22
N GLN A 419 18.95 -0.99 -13.95
CA GLN A 419 19.62 -2.08 -14.69
C GLN A 419 20.18 -3.15 -13.76
N THR A 420 20.68 -2.76 -12.58
CA THR A 420 21.16 -3.70 -11.55
C THR A 420 19.98 -4.48 -10.95
N LEU A 421 18.92 -3.78 -10.56
CA LEU A 421 17.69 -4.36 -10.01
C LEU A 421 17.04 -5.35 -10.99
N ARG A 422 16.89 -5.00 -12.27
CA ARG A 422 16.34 -5.91 -13.30
C ARG A 422 17.17 -7.17 -13.54
N ARG A 423 18.49 -7.13 -13.31
CA ARG A 423 19.39 -8.29 -13.52
C ARG A 423 19.45 -9.23 -12.32
N GLU A 424 19.36 -8.68 -11.11
CA GLU A 424 19.62 -9.42 -9.88
C GLU A 424 18.38 -9.48 -8.99
N GLN A 425 17.56 -10.53 -9.17
CA GLN A 425 16.31 -10.71 -8.43
C GLN A 425 16.47 -10.56 -6.91
N ARG A 426 17.56 -11.06 -6.32
CA ARG A 426 17.82 -10.91 -4.88
C ARG A 426 18.05 -9.45 -4.44
N ILE A 427 18.67 -8.63 -5.28
CA ILE A 427 18.85 -7.20 -5.01
C ILE A 427 17.52 -6.47 -5.18
N LEU A 428 16.79 -6.74 -6.27
CA LEU A 428 15.45 -6.18 -6.50
C LEU A 428 14.53 -6.46 -5.32
N HIS A 429 14.44 -7.73 -4.96
CA HIS A 429 13.60 -8.23 -3.89
C HIS A 429 13.90 -7.54 -2.56
N ARG A 430 15.18 -7.52 -2.14
CA ARG A 430 15.62 -6.83 -0.92
C ARG A 430 15.39 -5.31 -0.97
N PHE A 431 15.62 -4.70 -2.13
CA PHE A 431 15.41 -3.26 -2.33
C PHE A 431 13.95 -2.88 -2.12
N LEU A 432 13.02 -3.57 -2.78
CA LEU A 432 11.58 -3.38 -2.63
C LEU A 432 11.13 -3.63 -1.19
N GLU A 433 11.49 -4.78 -0.60
CA GLU A 433 11.05 -5.16 0.76
C GLU A 433 11.40 -4.07 1.79
N MET A 434 12.61 -3.51 1.70
CA MET A 434 13.06 -2.45 2.59
C MET A 434 12.38 -1.09 2.35
N LEU A 435 11.90 -0.80 1.12
CA LEU A 435 11.12 0.42 0.86
C LEU A 435 9.79 0.46 1.62
N VAL A 436 9.27 -0.69 2.08
CA VAL A 436 8.03 -0.79 2.88
C VAL A 436 8.22 -1.39 4.28
N SER A 437 9.47 -1.61 4.70
CA SER A 437 9.82 -2.07 6.05
C SER A 437 10.43 -0.93 6.87
N VAL A 438 10.26 -0.92 8.18
CA VAL A 438 11.10 -0.11 9.11
C VAL A 438 12.19 -0.94 9.79
N GLU A 439 12.21 -2.25 9.55
CA GLU A 439 13.24 -3.16 10.04
C GLU A 439 14.29 -3.30 8.94
N ASP A 440 15.54 -2.97 9.27
CA ASP A 440 16.71 -3.05 8.39
C ASP A 440 17.49 -4.37 8.56
N GLY A 441 17.04 -5.23 9.46
CA GLY A 441 17.66 -6.52 9.77
C GLY A 441 17.30 -7.61 8.75
N GLU A 442 16.96 -8.78 9.27
CA GLU A 442 16.52 -9.92 8.44
C GLU A 442 15.20 -9.60 7.72
N THR A 443 15.00 -10.24 6.58
CA THR A 443 13.81 -10.07 5.76
C THR A 443 12.56 -10.49 6.52
N HIS A 444 11.65 -9.57 6.81
CA HIS A 444 10.40 -9.89 7.47
C HIS A 444 9.41 -10.31 6.38
N GLU A 445 9.11 -11.61 6.29
CA GLU A 445 8.33 -12.20 5.18
C GLU A 445 6.96 -11.53 4.96
N TRP A 446 6.40 -10.91 6.02
CA TRP A 446 5.14 -10.16 5.97
C TRP A 446 5.26 -8.68 5.57
N SER A 447 6.46 -8.09 5.52
CA SER A 447 6.60 -6.69 5.06
C SER A 447 6.18 -6.51 3.59
N ARG A 448 6.31 -7.59 2.79
CA ARG A 448 5.94 -7.66 1.37
C ARG A 448 4.44 -7.47 1.10
N PHE A 449 3.56 -7.61 2.09
CA PHE A 449 2.14 -7.26 1.92
C PHE A 449 1.94 -5.81 1.53
N GLY A 450 2.80 -4.91 2.01
CA GLY A 450 2.81 -3.51 1.62
C GLY A 450 3.18 -3.29 0.15
N LEU A 451 3.80 -4.25 -0.56
CA LEU A 451 4.29 -4.07 -1.93
C LEU A 451 3.23 -4.35 -3.00
N GLY A 452 2.78 -3.28 -3.65
CA GLY A 452 1.96 -3.35 -4.85
C GLY A 452 1.49 -1.98 -5.30
N ARG A 453 0.40 -1.94 -6.08
CA ARG A 453 -0.11 -0.73 -6.73
C ARG A 453 -0.24 0.48 -5.81
N HIS A 454 -0.67 0.28 -4.57
CA HIS A 454 -0.97 1.38 -3.67
C HIS A 454 0.26 1.96 -2.93
N SER A 455 1.39 1.25 -2.91
CA SER A 455 2.62 1.69 -2.23
C SER A 455 3.60 2.41 -3.14
N VAL A 456 3.55 2.16 -4.46
CA VAL A 456 4.52 2.72 -5.42
C VAL A 456 4.60 4.24 -5.30
N TRP A 457 3.48 4.94 -5.51
CA TRP A 457 3.46 6.40 -5.50
C TRP A 457 3.64 7.00 -4.09
N ASN A 458 2.89 6.49 -3.11
CA ASN A 458 2.80 7.13 -1.78
C ASN A 458 3.98 6.81 -0.85
N CYS A 459 4.70 5.71 -1.10
CA CYS A 459 5.81 5.27 -0.24
C CYS A 459 7.11 5.16 -1.05
N MET A 460 7.11 4.34 -2.10
CA MET A 460 8.34 3.90 -2.77
C MET A 460 9.01 5.02 -3.57
N VAL A 461 8.26 5.87 -4.28
CA VAL A 461 8.80 7.01 -5.04
C VAL A 461 9.50 8.01 -4.10
N PRO A 462 8.87 8.61 -3.07
CA PRO A 462 9.53 9.52 -2.13
C PRO A 462 10.81 8.94 -1.49
N ALA A 463 10.80 7.66 -1.12
CA ALA A 463 11.95 6.97 -0.55
C ALA A 463 13.08 6.82 -1.58
N THR A 464 12.75 6.40 -2.80
CA THR A 464 13.71 6.22 -3.90
C THR A 464 14.38 7.55 -4.28
N ILE A 465 13.62 8.65 -4.39
CA ILE A 465 14.17 9.98 -4.66
C ILE A 465 15.15 10.42 -3.55
N MET A 466 14.81 10.18 -2.28
CA MET A 466 15.72 10.49 -1.17
C MET A 466 16.96 9.59 -1.15
N MET A 467 16.83 8.31 -1.50
CA MET A 467 17.95 7.37 -1.62
C MET A 467 18.91 7.77 -2.75
N LEU A 468 18.38 8.16 -3.90
CA LEU A 468 19.16 8.67 -5.04
C LEU A 468 19.88 9.97 -4.67
N ALA A 469 19.20 10.94 -4.05
CA ALA A 469 19.80 12.20 -3.62
C ALA A 469 20.93 11.99 -2.58
N VAL A 470 20.77 11.03 -1.67
CA VAL A 470 21.82 10.68 -0.68
C VAL A 470 22.98 9.92 -1.31
N ALA A 471 22.75 9.12 -2.35
CA ALA A 471 23.80 8.44 -3.09
C ALA A 471 24.61 9.41 -3.95
N GLU A 472 23.95 10.27 -4.73
CA GLU A 472 24.58 11.24 -5.62
C GLU A 472 25.31 12.36 -4.84
N CYS A 473 24.63 13.04 -3.92
CA CYS A 473 25.18 14.18 -3.18
C CYS A 473 25.90 13.77 -1.88
N GLY A 474 25.87 12.49 -1.48
CA GLY A 474 26.55 12.01 -0.27
C GLY A 474 28.06 11.80 -0.43
N ASN A 475 28.60 12.01 -1.64
CA ASN A 475 29.99 11.73 -2.03
C ASN A 475 30.47 10.33 -1.60
N LYS A 476 29.59 9.34 -1.75
CA LYS A 476 29.85 7.94 -1.45
C LYS A 476 29.20 7.11 -2.54
N ALA A 477 29.97 6.19 -3.13
CA ALA A 477 29.45 5.23 -4.09
C ALA A 477 28.48 4.26 -3.39
N ILE A 478 27.23 4.70 -3.24
CA ILE A 478 26.13 3.96 -2.66
C ILE A 478 25.30 3.35 -3.80
N HIS A 479 24.92 2.09 -3.64
CA HIS A 479 24.16 1.31 -4.62
C HIS A 479 23.17 0.38 -3.91
N PRO A 480 22.13 -0.13 -4.62
CA PRO A 480 21.25 -1.15 -4.08
C PRO A 480 22.06 -2.41 -3.69
N GLN A 481 21.69 -3.06 -2.59
CA GLN A 481 22.34 -4.28 -2.12
C GLN A 481 21.32 -5.42 -1.93
N GLY A 482 21.76 -6.65 -2.22
CA GLY A 482 21.10 -7.88 -1.77
C GLY A 482 21.71 -8.40 -0.48
N ASP A 483 21.46 -9.68 -0.16
CA ASP A 483 21.96 -10.38 1.04
C ASP A 483 23.48 -10.63 1.07
N ALA A 484 24.30 -9.88 0.32
CA ALA A 484 25.74 -10.07 0.28
C ALA A 484 26.36 -9.90 1.69
N PRO A 485 27.18 -10.85 2.18
CA PRO A 485 27.82 -10.76 3.50
C PRO A 485 29.02 -9.80 3.45
N LEU A 486 28.73 -8.49 3.43
CA LEU A 486 29.73 -7.43 3.49
C LEU A 486 30.01 -6.97 4.93
N HIS A 487 29.18 -7.40 5.90
CA HIS A 487 29.45 -7.21 7.32
C HIS A 487 30.19 -8.43 7.91
N PRO A 488 31.21 -8.23 8.78
CA PRO A 488 31.91 -9.33 9.46
C PRO A 488 31.01 -10.30 10.26
N HIS A 489 29.78 -9.88 10.54
CA HIS A 489 28.81 -10.57 11.41
C HIS A 489 27.56 -11.07 10.66
N GLY A 490 27.61 -11.17 9.32
CA GLY A 490 26.54 -11.78 8.51
C GLY A 490 25.87 -10.84 7.49
N LYS A 491 24.56 -11.02 7.28
CA LYS A 491 23.76 -10.29 6.27
C LYS A 491 23.86 -8.77 6.43
N SER A 492 24.06 -8.05 5.32
CA SER A 492 24.18 -6.59 5.33
C SER A 492 22.83 -5.90 5.63
N PRO A 493 22.79 -4.91 6.55
CA PRO A 493 21.54 -4.28 6.96
C PRO A 493 21.04 -3.23 5.96
N GLY A 494 19.72 -3.18 5.76
CA GLY A 494 19.04 -2.25 4.85
C GLY A 494 19.10 -2.66 3.37
N ASN A 495 18.89 -1.69 2.49
CA ASN A 495 18.85 -1.81 1.02
C ASN A 495 19.96 -1.04 0.28
N LEU A 496 20.86 -0.36 1.00
CA LEU A 496 21.95 0.42 0.42
C LEU A 496 23.32 -0.05 0.93
N ALA A 497 24.23 -0.36 0.01
CA ALA A 497 25.65 -0.62 0.28
C ALA A 497 26.53 0.49 -0.25
N GLY A 498 27.63 0.75 0.46
CA GLY A 498 28.79 1.49 -0.01
C GLY A 498 30.01 1.08 0.83
N LYS A 499 31.24 1.36 0.35
CA LYS A 499 32.50 0.83 0.93
C LYS A 499 32.66 0.96 2.45
N THR A 500 32.06 1.97 3.07
CA THR A 500 32.15 2.25 4.51
C THR A 500 30.79 2.55 5.15
N LEU A 501 29.70 2.29 4.44
CA LEU A 501 28.39 2.84 4.76
C LEU A 501 27.26 1.92 4.30
N TYR A 502 26.42 1.50 5.24
CA TYR A 502 25.19 0.76 4.95
C TYR A 502 23.98 1.64 5.29
N GLY A 503 22.96 1.61 4.45
CA GLY A 503 21.77 2.45 4.57
C GLY A 503 20.47 1.65 4.45
N HIS A 504 19.46 2.11 5.16
CA HIS A 504 18.08 1.62 5.05
C HIS A 504 17.18 2.79 4.65
N GLY A 505 16.61 2.74 3.44
CA GLY A 505 15.61 3.70 2.98
C GLY A 505 14.23 3.08 2.92
N THR A 506 13.27 3.77 3.53
CA THR A 506 11.88 3.32 3.68
C THR A 506 10.88 4.46 3.50
N GLY A 507 9.77 4.12 2.84
CA GLY A 507 8.71 5.02 2.44
C GLY A 507 7.42 4.93 3.24
N ILE A 508 7.29 3.92 4.10
CA ILE A 508 6.12 3.84 4.98
C ILE A 508 6.12 4.96 6.01
N SER A 509 4.93 5.35 6.46
CA SER A 509 4.68 6.33 7.53
C SER A 509 4.12 5.68 8.80
N ARG A 510 3.63 4.43 8.71
CA ARG A 510 2.94 3.68 9.77
C ARG A 510 3.29 2.19 9.71
N LYS A 511 3.23 1.51 10.86
CA LYS A 511 3.33 0.03 10.99
C LYS A 511 2.43 -0.44 12.15
N GLY A 512 1.54 -1.40 11.88
CA GLY A 512 0.59 -1.92 12.88
C GLY A 512 -0.30 -0.81 13.47
N GLY A 513 -1.00 -0.07 12.59
CA GLY A 513 -1.87 1.05 12.95
C GLY A 513 -1.19 2.31 13.53
N ARG A 514 0.03 2.22 14.07
CA ARG A 514 0.75 3.34 14.70
C ARG A 514 1.64 4.08 13.70
N SER A 515 1.86 5.38 13.88
CA SER A 515 2.86 6.08 13.07
C SER A 515 4.27 5.66 13.45
N ILE A 516 5.19 5.77 12.49
CA ILE A 516 6.62 5.55 12.75
C ILE A 516 7.14 6.62 13.71
N GLU A 517 6.60 7.84 13.64
CA GLU A 517 6.90 8.91 14.59
C GLU A 517 6.55 8.48 16.03
N ASP A 518 5.36 7.93 16.29
CA ASP A 518 4.97 7.40 17.61
C ASP A 518 5.90 6.26 18.06
N TRP A 519 6.26 5.35 17.16
CA TRP A 519 7.17 4.24 17.44
C TRP A 519 8.57 4.72 17.84
N LEU A 520 9.15 5.66 17.08
CA LEU A 520 10.45 6.27 17.36
C LEU A 520 10.46 7.14 18.62
N CYS A 521 9.28 7.64 18.99
CA CYS A 521 9.07 8.39 20.23
C CYS A 521 8.77 7.49 21.45
N GLY A 522 8.50 6.20 21.23
CA GLY A 522 8.20 5.22 22.29
C GLY A 522 9.44 4.75 23.05
N GLU A 523 9.22 4.15 24.23
CA GLU A 523 10.28 3.83 25.19
C GLU A 523 11.38 2.88 24.68
N ARG A 524 11.09 2.07 23.65
CA ARG A 524 12.03 1.06 23.13
C ARG A 524 12.92 1.58 22.00
N GLY A 525 12.46 2.56 21.22
CA GLY A 525 13.10 2.97 19.95
C GLY A 525 13.13 1.85 18.89
N PHE A 526 13.69 2.14 17.71
CA PHE A 526 13.99 1.13 16.70
C PHE A 526 15.49 0.76 16.71
N PRO A 527 15.86 -0.53 16.82
CA PRO A 527 17.24 -1.01 16.87
C PRO A 527 17.86 -1.16 15.48
N TRP A 528 17.98 -0.06 14.72
CA TRP A 528 18.60 -0.08 13.40
C TRP A 528 20.09 -0.46 13.47
N ARG A 529 20.51 -1.32 12.53
CA ARG A 529 21.87 -1.79 12.31
C ARG A 529 22.61 -0.98 11.23
N SER A 530 21.87 -0.37 10.30
CA SER A 530 22.40 0.52 9.27
C SER A 530 23.05 1.78 9.87
N ARG A 531 23.99 2.39 9.14
CA ARG A 531 24.65 3.65 9.54
C ARG A 531 23.90 4.89 9.10
N ILE A 532 23.01 4.76 8.10
CA ILE A 532 22.07 5.78 7.67
C ILE A 532 20.67 5.17 7.63
N VAL A 533 19.67 5.95 8.04
CA VAL A 533 18.26 5.59 7.90
C VAL A 533 17.54 6.75 7.22
N LEU A 534 16.83 6.45 6.13
CA LEU A 534 16.14 7.41 5.28
C LEU A 534 14.63 7.17 5.41
N LEU A 535 13.92 8.07 6.09
CA LEU A 535 12.50 7.94 6.42
C LEU A 535 11.68 8.95 5.63
N SER A 536 11.20 8.61 4.43
CA SER A 536 10.44 9.59 3.63
C SER A 536 8.99 9.75 4.09
N GLY A 537 8.42 8.75 4.75
CA GLY A 537 7.11 8.83 5.39
C GLY A 537 7.08 9.55 6.75
N VAL A 538 8.16 10.25 7.14
CA VAL A 538 8.32 10.95 8.42
C VAL A 538 8.62 12.43 8.17
N THR A 539 7.93 13.31 8.90
CA THR A 539 8.04 14.78 8.76
C THR A 539 8.82 15.45 9.89
N LEU A 540 9.02 14.73 11.01
CA LEU A 540 9.84 15.19 12.12
C LEU A 540 11.29 15.46 11.69
N SER A 541 11.88 16.51 12.27
CA SER A 541 13.26 16.89 11.99
C SER A 541 14.28 15.92 12.61
N PRO A 542 15.40 15.60 11.93
CA PRO A 542 16.42 14.68 12.41
C PRO A 542 16.88 14.92 13.85
N PRO A 543 17.12 16.15 14.34
CA PRO A 543 17.53 16.36 15.73
C PRO A 543 16.52 15.83 16.76
N ARG A 544 15.21 15.98 16.50
CA ARG A 544 14.15 15.48 17.40
C ARG A 544 14.14 13.95 17.49
N LEU A 545 14.44 13.28 16.38
CA LEU A 545 14.53 11.82 16.31
C LEU A 545 15.84 11.33 16.93
N GLN A 546 16.97 11.96 16.61
CA GLN A 546 18.32 11.61 17.09
C GLN A 546 18.46 11.68 18.62
N HIS A 547 17.76 12.62 19.26
CA HIS A 547 17.70 12.72 20.72
C HIS A 547 16.92 11.57 21.38
N ARG A 548 15.93 10.98 20.68
CA ARG A 548 15.10 9.86 21.19
C ARG A 548 15.68 8.49 20.86
N MET A 549 16.51 8.40 19.82
CA MET A 549 17.25 7.19 19.46
C MET A 549 18.14 6.68 20.62
N ARG A 550 18.11 5.36 20.84
CA ARG A 550 19.09 4.63 21.64
C ARG A 550 20.14 4.01 20.71
N PRO A 551 21.42 3.89 21.13
CA PRO A 551 22.38 3.02 20.44
C PRO A 551 21.84 1.58 20.40
N PHE A 552 22.12 0.86 19.32
CA PHE A 552 21.80 -0.56 19.26
C PHE A 552 22.95 -1.35 19.86
N THR A 553 22.68 -2.10 20.93
CA THR A 553 23.61 -3.10 21.46
C THR A 553 23.13 -4.46 20.99
N ALA A 554 23.92 -5.13 20.16
CA ALA A 554 23.67 -6.54 19.86
C ALA A 554 23.85 -7.35 21.15
N LEU A 555 22.82 -8.11 21.52
CA LEU A 555 22.99 -9.16 22.50
C LEU A 555 23.98 -10.18 21.92
N PRO A 556 24.90 -10.70 22.73
CA PRO A 556 25.85 -11.69 22.25
C PRO A 556 25.10 -12.93 21.76
N SER A 557 25.55 -13.53 20.66
CA SER A 557 25.16 -14.91 20.36
C SER A 557 25.67 -15.81 21.50
N ASN A 558 25.10 -17.01 21.63
CA ASN A 558 25.44 -17.94 22.71
C ASN A 558 26.92 -18.41 22.70
N ASP A 559 27.70 -18.00 21.69
CA ASP A 559 29.11 -18.34 21.47
C ASP A 559 30.10 -17.45 22.25
N GLY A 560 29.61 -16.57 23.14
CA GLY A 560 30.46 -15.82 24.08
C GLY A 560 31.20 -14.60 23.48
N LEU A 561 30.80 -14.13 22.30
CA LEU A 561 31.27 -12.87 21.74
C LEU A 561 30.89 -11.67 22.64
N GLN A 562 31.69 -10.60 22.64
CA GLN A 562 31.35 -9.38 23.38
C GLN A 562 30.16 -8.66 22.75
N SER A 563 29.36 -7.94 23.54
CA SER A 563 28.22 -7.18 23.03
C SER A 563 28.68 -5.97 22.21
N GLU A 564 28.54 -6.07 20.89
CA GLU A 564 28.86 -4.95 20.01
C GLU A 564 27.82 -3.84 20.14
N THR A 565 28.28 -2.64 20.49
CA THR A 565 27.43 -1.44 20.51
C THR A 565 27.63 -0.66 19.21
N PHE A 566 26.60 -0.72 18.37
CA PHE A 566 26.53 0.04 17.13
C PHE A 566 26.24 1.51 17.44
N PRO A 567 26.97 2.46 16.83
CA PRO A 567 26.68 3.88 17.00
C PRO A 567 25.32 4.20 16.40
N LYS A 568 24.67 5.27 16.91
CA LYS A 568 23.40 5.75 16.35
C LYS A 568 23.55 6.01 14.85
N PRO A 569 22.56 5.65 14.01
CA PRO A 569 22.55 6.02 12.60
C PRO A 569 22.40 7.53 12.41
N ALA A 570 22.75 8.03 11.22
CA ALA A 570 22.25 9.32 10.76
C ALA A 570 20.84 9.14 10.20
N ILE A 571 19.86 9.86 10.74
CA ILE A 571 18.51 9.91 10.16
C ILE A 571 18.42 11.06 9.16
N VAL A 572 17.94 10.78 7.94
CA VAL A 572 17.42 11.78 7.00
C VAL A 572 15.91 11.59 6.90
N THR A 573 15.16 12.69 6.90
CA THR A 573 13.71 12.71 6.71
C THR A 573 13.34 13.71 5.62
N LEU A 574 12.14 13.62 5.06
CA LEU A 574 11.61 14.63 4.13
C LEU A 574 11.10 15.87 4.87
N GLU A 575 11.85 16.37 5.86
CA GLU A 575 11.53 17.61 6.55
C GLU A 575 11.86 18.85 5.70
N LYS A 576 11.40 20.03 6.15
CA LYS A 576 11.47 21.29 5.38
C LYS A 576 12.89 21.63 4.89
N GLY A 577 13.93 21.41 5.69
CA GLY A 577 15.33 21.66 5.33
C GLY A 577 15.81 20.79 4.18
N PHE A 578 15.62 19.47 4.26
CA PHE A 578 16.00 18.56 3.18
C PHE A 578 15.17 18.79 1.90
N ARG A 579 13.86 19.03 2.03
CA ARG A 579 13.00 19.43 0.90
C ARG A 579 13.47 20.72 0.23
N SER A 580 13.82 21.73 1.04
CA SER A 580 14.40 22.98 0.57
C SER A 580 15.75 22.74 -0.12
N ALA A 581 16.57 21.81 0.37
CA ALA A 581 17.83 21.47 -0.28
C ALA A 581 17.62 20.84 -1.67
N LEU A 582 16.70 19.88 -1.82
CA LEU A 582 16.33 19.29 -3.11
C LEU A 582 15.86 20.35 -4.12
N GLN A 583 15.01 21.28 -3.68
CA GLN A 583 14.47 22.37 -4.51
C GLN A 583 15.55 23.34 -5.01
N HIS A 584 16.68 23.47 -4.29
CA HIS A 584 17.76 24.40 -4.60
C HIS A 584 19.04 23.70 -5.12
N GLY A 585 18.94 22.42 -5.50
CA GLY A 585 19.97 21.69 -6.25
C GLY A 585 21.13 21.12 -5.44
N ARG A 586 22.05 20.49 -6.17
CA ARG A 586 23.16 19.65 -5.69
C ARG A 586 23.88 20.24 -4.47
N ASP A 587 24.47 21.44 -4.61
CA ASP A 587 25.25 22.11 -3.57
C ASP A 587 24.53 22.23 -2.22
N ARG A 588 23.21 22.41 -2.23
CA ARG A 588 22.40 22.53 -1.01
C ARG A 588 22.16 21.17 -0.37
N VAL A 589 21.96 20.13 -1.17
CA VAL A 589 21.87 18.74 -0.68
C VAL A 589 23.21 18.29 -0.11
N GLU A 590 24.32 18.56 -0.80
CA GLU A 590 25.68 18.29 -0.30
C GLU A 590 25.96 19.03 1.01
N THR A 591 25.60 20.31 1.10
CA THR A 591 25.73 21.10 2.34
C THR A 591 24.91 20.49 3.49
N TYR A 592 23.66 20.09 3.23
CA TYR A 592 22.78 19.47 4.23
C TYR A 592 23.36 18.16 4.75
N LEU A 593 23.73 17.25 3.84
CA LEU A 593 24.30 15.94 4.19
C LEU A 593 25.67 16.08 4.85
N GLY A 594 26.49 17.03 4.41
CA GLY A 594 27.79 17.34 5.01
C GLY A 594 27.72 17.82 6.46
N LEU A 595 26.69 18.59 6.82
CA LEU A 595 26.41 18.95 8.22
C LEU A 595 25.97 17.72 9.03
N LEU A 596 24.98 16.97 8.52
CA LEU A 596 24.44 15.79 9.19
C LEU A 596 25.52 14.72 9.46
N PHE A 597 26.38 14.43 8.48
CA PHE A 597 27.45 13.44 8.63
C PHE A 597 28.61 13.92 9.50
N ARG A 598 28.85 15.24 9.57
CA ARG A 598 29.83 15.82 10.50
C ARG A 598 29.37 15.68 11.94
N ASP A 599 28.11 15.97 12.23
CA ASP A 599 27.52 15.78 13.56
C ASP A 599 27.53 14.31 13.97
N LEU A 600 27.23 13.39 13.03
CA LEU A 600 27.36 11.96 13.25
C LEU A 600 28.80 11.55 13.62
N HIS A 601 29.78 12.01 12.84
CA HIS A 601 31.19 11.69 13.08
C HIS A 601 31.66 12.20 14.46
N ASN A 602 31.30 13.43 14.80
CA ASN A 602 31.60 14.04 16.11
C ASN A 602 30.97 13.26 17.28
N GLN A 603 29.79 12.65 17.10
CA GLN A 603 29.17 11.78 18.10
C GLN A 603 29.86 10.40 18.23
N GLN A 604 30.52 9.91 17.18
CA GLN A 604 31.15 8.58 17.16
C GLN A 604 32.59 8.58 17.72
N THR A 605 33.36 9.64 17.47
CA THR A 605 34.78 9.72 17.89
C THR A 605 35.01 9.49 19.39
N PRO A 606 34.20 10.04 20.33
CA PRO A 606 34.38 9.79 21.76
C PRO A 606 34.16 8.32 22.17
N LEU A 607 33.24 7.63 21.51
CA LEU A 607 32.94 6.21 21.78
C LEU A 607 34.11 5.33 21.34
N LEU A 608 34.66 5.56 20.14
CA LEU A 608 35.83 4.83 19.63
C LEU A 608 37.07 5.02 20.52
N ILE A 609 37.31 6.24 21.02
CA ILE A 609 38.40 6.52 21.96
C ILE A 609 38.19 5.76 23.28
N LYS A 610 36.96 5.70 23.79
CA LYS A 610 36.64 4.97 25.02
C LYS A 610 36.86 3.46 24.84
N SER A 611 36.25 2.84 23.83
CA SER A 611 36.40 1.40 23.59
C SER A 611 37.85 0.99 23.31
N ARG A 612 38.64 1.82 22.64
CA ARG A 612 40.08 1.55 22.42
C ARG A 612 40.90 1.68 23.72
N ARG A 613 40.54 2.59 24.63
CA ARG A 613 41.18 2.68 25.96
C ARG A 613 40.80 1.49 26.85
N GLU A 614 39.56 1.02 26.77
CA GLU A 614 39.10 -0.16 27.51
C GLU A 614 39.80 -1.43 27.00
N ALA A 615 39.95 -1.59 25.68
CA ALA A 615 40.71 -2.71 25.10
C ALA A 615 42.20 -2.69 25.48
N LEU A 616 42.85 -1.52 25.49
CA LEU A 616 44.27 -1.35 25.86
C LEU A 616 44.52 -1.33 27.39
N GLY A 617 43.46 -1.30 28.21
CA GLY A 617 43.54 -1.32 29.67
C GLY A 617 43.39 -2.71 30.29
N HIS A 618 43.33 -3.75 29.46
CA HIS A 618 43.20 -5.15 29.84
C HIS A 618 44.38 -6.03 29.35
N GLU A 619 45.45 -5.39 28.84
CA GLU A 619 46.80 -5.97 28.70
C GLU A 619 47.67 -5.58 29.92
#